data_AF-A0A3P0PIJ2-F1
#
_entry.id   AF-A0A3P0PIJ2-F1
#
_cell.length_a   1.000
_cell.length_b   1.000
_cell.length_c   1.000
_cell.angle_alpha   90.00
_cell.angle_beta   90.00
_cell.angle_gamma   90.00
#
_symmetry.space_group_name_H-M   'P 1'
#
loop_
_entity.id
_entity.type
_entity.pdbx_description
1 polymer ?
#
loop_
_entity_poly.entity_id
_entity_poly.type
_entity_poly.pdbx_seq_one_letter_code
_entity_poly.pdbx_strand_id
1 'polypeptide(L)' 'MTGRRVEQAVLLPVAEAADLAMRAAAEGIPVTDFLGIQVLRGAYGAMHPLVIEFEKRPKAAQSGTDGEEQQP' A
#
# COMPACT_ATOMS: atom_id res chain seq x y z
N MET A 1 -11.03 0.08 16.57
CA MET A 1 -12.35 0.61 16.15
C MET A 1 -12.52 0.36 14.67
N THR A 2 -13.54 -0.37 14.24
CA THR A 2 -13.88 -0.52 12.82
C THR A 2 -14.46 0.82 12.34
N GLY A 3 -13.59 1.71 11.86
CA GLY A 3 -14.00 2.96 11.24
C GLY A 3 -14.88 2.65 10.03
N ARG A 4 -16.11 3.15 10.01
CA ARG A 4 -16.98 3.06 8.84
C ARG A 4 -16.24 3.64 7.64
N ARG A 5 -16.03 2.83 6.61
CA ARG A 5 -15.49 3.26 5.32
C ARG A 5 -16.63 3.29 4.31
N VAL A 6 -16.51 4.21 3.35
CA VAL A 6 -17.38 4.28 2.18
C VAL A 6 -16.53 4.06 0.95
N GLU A 7 -17.08 3.38 -0.05
CA GLU A 7 -16.43 3.24 -1.34
C GLU A 7 -16.68 4.48 -2.20
N GLN A 8 -15.64 4.94 -2.89
CA GLN A 8 -15.72 6.05 -3.83
C GLN A 8 -15.04 5.67 -5.13
N ALA A 9 -15.80 5.71 -6.22
CA ALA A 9 -15.28 5.47 -7.55
C ALA A 9 -14.39 6.65 -8.00
N VAL A 10 -13.30 6.34 -8.69
CA VAL A 10 -12.37 7.32 -9.26
C VAL A 10 -12.16 7.00 -10.74
N LEU A 11 -12.23 8.02 -11.58
CA LEU A 11 -11.90 7.91 -12.99
C LEU A 11 -10.40 8.15 -13.16
N LEU A 12 -9.70 7.14 -13.63
CA LEU A 12 -8.27 7.19 -13.93
C LEU A 12 -8.06 6.83 -15.41
N PRO A 13 -7.06 7.40 -16.08
CA PRO A 13 -6.64 6.87 -17.37
C PRO A 13 -6.09 5.45 -17.19
N VAL A 14 -6.21 4.64 -18.25
CA VAL A 14 -6.03 3.18 -18.17
C VAL A 14 -4.61 2.80 -17.71
N ALA A 15 -3.60 3.52 -18.19
CA ALA A 15 -2.21 3.25 -17.84
C ALA A 15 -1.94 3.47 -16.34
N GLU A 16 -2.46 4.57 -15.79
CA GLU A 16 -2.31 4.93 -14.38
C GLU A 16 -3.11 3.99 -13.47
N ALA A 17 -4.28 3.51 -13.91
CA ALA A 17 -5.02 2.48 -13.17
C ALA A 17 -4.23 1.16 -13.07
N ALA A 18 -3.55 0.77 -14.15
CA ALA A 18 -2.68 -0.41 -14.15
C ALA A 18 -1.45 -0.21 -13.25
N ASP A 19 -0.78 0.94 -13.33
CA ASP A 19 0.35 1.27 -12.45
C ASP A 19 -0.06 1.29 -10.97
N LEU A 20 -1.23 1.85 -10.66
CA LEU A 20 -1.80 1.83 -9.31
C LEU A 20 -2.00 0.41 -8.79
N ALA A 21 -2.53 -0.49 -9.63
CA ALA A 21 -2.71 -1.89 -9.27
C ALA A 21 -1.37 -2.60 -9.00
N MET A 22 -0.35 -2.34 -9.82
CA MET A 22 1.01 -2.87 -9.64
C MET A 22 1.64 -2.39 -8.33
N ARG A 23 1.47 -1.10 -7.98
CA ARG A 23 1.98 -0.55 -6.72
C ARG A 23 1.25 -1.11 -5.51
N ALA A 24 -0.07 -1.26 -5.58
CA ALA A 24 -0.85 -1.89 -4.51
C ALA A 24 -0.40 -3.34 -4.27
N ALA A 25 -0.16 -4.09 -5.35
CA ALA A 25 0.37 -5.45 -5.27
C ALA A 25 1.77 -5.51 -4.64
N ALA A 26 2.67 -4.56 -4.99
CA ALA A 26 4.00 -4.47 -4.39
C ALA A 26 3.96 -4.18 -2.87
N GLU A 27 2.93 -3.46 -2.41
CA GLU A 27 2.68 -3.19 -0.99
C GLU A 27 1.86 -4.30 -0.30
N GLY A 28 1.42 -5.32 -1.05
CA GLY A 28 0.67 -6.46 -0.53
C GLY A 28 -0.75 -6.12 -0.07
N ILE A 29 -1.39 -5.09 -0.63
CA ILE A 29 -2.73 -4.64 -0.22
C ILE A 29 -3.69 -4.47 -1.41
N PRO A 30 -5.03 -4.49 -1.17
CA PRO A 30 -6.01 -4.22 -2.22
C PRO A 30 -5.84 -2.84 -2.85
N VAL A 31 -6.16 -2.73 -4.14
CA VAL A 31 -6.09 -1.47 -4.91
C VAL A 31 -6.97 -0.38 -4.28
N THR A 32 -8.15 -0.73 -3.79
CA THR A 32 -9.08 0.21 -3.11
C THR A 32 -8.49 0.78 -1.83
N ASP A 33 -7.81 -0.04 -1.03
CA ASP A 33 -7.14 0.40 0.18
C ASP A 33 -5.92 1.27 -0.14
N PHE A 34 -5.11 0.87 -1.12
CA PHE A 34 -3.95 1.66 -1.56
C PHE A 34 -4.40 3.03 -2.09
N LEU A 35 -5.43 3.07 -2.93
CA LEU A 35 -6.02 4.32 -3.41
C LEU A 35 -6.50 5.21 -2.26
N GLY A 36 -7.17 4.64 -1.25
CA GLY A 36 -7.59 5.36 -0.05
C GLY A 36 -6.42 6.01 0.69
N ILE A 37 -5.30 5.29 0.85
CA ILE A 37 -4.08 5.85 1.45
C ILE A 37 -3.51 7.00 0.61
N GLN A 38 -3.47 6.85 -0.72
CA GLN A 38 -2.96 7.90 -1.61
C GLN A 38 -3.83 9.16 -1.57
N VAL A 39 -5.16 9.00 -1.51
CA VAL A 39 -6.10 10.11 -1.33
C VAL A 39 -5.86 10.82 -0.01
N LEU A 40 -5.73 10.08 1.11
CA LEU A 40 -5.47 10.66 2.42
C LEU A 40 -4.13 11.39 2.46
N ARG A 41 -3.08 10.82 1.86
CA ARG A 41 -1.76 11.44 1.75
C ARG A 41 -1.81 12.72 0.93
N GLY A 42 -2.55 12.75 -0.18
CA GLY A 42 -2.69 13.93 -1.02
C GLY A 42 -3.51 15.05 -0.36
N ALA A 43 -4.59 14.70 0.35
CA ALA A 43 -5.50 15.67 0.96
C ALA A 43 -5.04 16.19 2.34
N TYR A 44 -4.44 15.32 3.16
CA TYR A 44 -4.12 15.61 4.57
C TYR A 44 -2.62 15.47 4.90
N GLY A 45 -1.81 15.02 3.94
CA GLY A 45 -0.37 14.85 4.10
C GLY A 45 0.04 13.52 4.75
N ALA A 46 1.36 13.33 4.84
CA ALA A 46 1.97 12.12 5.40
C ALA A 46 1.70 11.91 6.90
N MET A 47 1.31 12.96 7.63
CA MET A 47 1.03 12.90 9.07
C MET A 47 -0.37 12.37 9.41
N HIS A 48 -1.19 12.06 8.40
CA HIS A 48 -2.49 11.45 8.65
C HIS A 48 -2.32 10.07 9.33
N PRO A 49 -3.05 9.75 10.42
CA PRO A 49 -2.83 8.54 11.21
C PRO A 49 -2.82 7.25 10.38
N LEU A 50 -3.76 7.09 9.44
CA LEU A 50 -3.82 5.91 8.56
C LEU A 50 -2.64 5.81 7.58
N VAL A 51 -2.07 6.95 7.18
CA VAL A 51 -0.88 6.98 6.30
C VAL A 51 0.36 6.60 7.09
N ILE A 52 0.50 7.11 8.32
CA ILE A 52 1.57 6.71 9.25
C ILE A 52 1.48 5.21 9.54
N GLU A 53 0.28 4.71 9.85
CA GLU A 53 0.06 3.28 10.08
C GLU A 53 0.45 2.45 8.87
N PHE A 54 0.09 2.89 7.66
CA PHE A 54 0.48 2.22 6.43
C PHE A 54 2.02 2.20 6.24
N GLU A 55 2.70 3.32 6.44
CA GLU A 55 4.15 3.43 6.29
C GLU A 55 4.94 2.60 7.32
N LYS A 56 4.38 2.40 8.51
CA LYS A 56 4.97 1.58 9.57
C LYS A 56 4.77 0.08 9.36
N ARG A 57 3.95 -0.35 8.39
CA ARG A 57 3.73 -1.78 8.15
C ARG A 57 5.04 -2.43 7.67
N PRO A 58 5.38 -3.63 8.17
CA PRO A 58 6.43 -4.43 7.57
C PRO A 58 5.99 -4.76 6.15
N LYS A 59 6.75 -4.28 5.16
CA LYS A 59 6.45 -4.52 3.74
C LYS A 59 6.79 -5.97 3.41
N ALA A 60 5.92 -6.64 2.66
CA ALA A 60 6.07 -8.05 2.28
C ALA A 60 7.35 -8.36 1.47
N ALA A 61 8.12 -7.33 1.08
CA ALA A 61 9.40 -7.46 0.40
C ALA A 61 10.62 -7.65 1.32
N GLN A 62 10.45 -7.85 2.64
CA GLN A 62 11.49 -8.54 3.42
C GLN A 62 11.40 -10.04 3.19
N SER A 63 11.72 -10.46 1.95
CA SER A 63 12.20 -11.83 1.70
C SER A 63 13.42 -12.03 2.59
N GLY A 64 13.40 -13.13 3.34
CA GLY A 64 14.42 -13.47 4.32
C GLY A 64 15.83 -13.40 3.74
N THR A 65 16.77 -13.06 4.61
CA THR A 65 18.19 -13.37 4.48
C THR A 65 18.37 -14.72 3.78
N ASP A 66 19.04 -14.71 2.63
CA ASP A 66 19.48 -15.92 1.94
C ASP A 66 20.17 -16.83 2.97
N GLY A 67 19.66 -18.05 3.09
CA GLY A 67 20.13 -19.04 4.04
C GLY A 67 21.62 -19.26 3.92
N GLU A 68 22.31 -19.25 5.06
CA GLU A 68 23.64 -19.81 5.21
C GLU A 68 23.60 -21.28 4.77
N GLU A 69 24.05 -21.56 3.55
CA GLU A 69 24.35 -22.91 3.11
C GLU A 69 25.86 -23.07 2.89
N GLN A 70 26.39 -24.03 3.66
CA GLN A 70 27.49 -24.96 3.35
C GLN A 70 28.90 -24.64 3.90
N GLN A 71 29.12 -25.19 5.10
CA GLN A 71 30.39 -25.79 5.52
C GLN A 71 30.84 -26.90 4.54
N PRO A 72 32.15 -27.04 4.35
CA PRO A 72 32.81 -28.35 4.50
C PRO A 72 33.76 -28.41 5.69
#